data_AF-A0A1X2LXE0-F1
#
_entry.id   AF-A0A1X2LXE0-F1
#
_cell.length_a   1.000
_cell.length_b   1.000
_cell.length_c   1.000
_cell.angle_alpha   90.00
_cell.angle_beta   90.00
_cell.angle_gamma   90.00
#
_symmetry.space_group_name_H-M   'P 1'
#
loop_
_entity.id
_entity.type
_entity.pdbx_description
1 polymer ?
#
loop_
_entity_poly.entity_id
_entity_poly.type
_entity_poly.pdbx_seq_one_letter_code
_entity_poly.pdbx_strand_id
1 'polypeptide(L)'
;MKAIPNAVVLDLFGTLVGAPAAADRRRASTRLAHRIGSSPGQVEDYFLSTWTTRHDGTLPTVSALAEHLVRWVGASAVDADLVADELRAIGSDRLVADESVVQTLVLLRQMGLKVGVLSDATAEISECWETSCLAPLVDAAVFSCTAGATKPDRRLYQAICERLGATANSIVYCGDGGGNELCGAHDAGMQALGVVRRGGPDALVFGEKEWNGARISRIERLPTYVASLV
;
A
#
# COMPACT_ATOMS: atom_id res chain seq x y z
N MET A 1 -15.19 11.57 -24.04
CA MET A 1 -15.63 12.43 -22.91
C MET A 1 -15.20 11.75 -21.62
N LYS A 2 -14.64 12.48 -20.65
CA LYS A 2 -14.35 11.92 -19.31
C LYS A 2 -15.68 11.67 -18.60
N ALA A 3 -15.84 10.49 -17.98
CA ALA A 3 -17.05 10.18 -17.23
C ALA A 3 -17.01 10.91 -15.88
N ILE A 4 -18.20 11.23 -15.34
CA ILE A 4 -18.33 11.72 -13.97
C ILE A 4 -17.78 10.63 -13.04
N PRO A 5 -16.84 10.93 -12.13
CA PRO A 5 -16.31 9.94 -11.22
C PRO A 5 -17.40 9.34 -10.33
N ASN A 6 -17.43 8.01 -10.22
CA ASN A 6 -18.29 7.27 -9.30
C ASN A 6 -17.49 6.43 -8.28
N ALA A 7 -16.16 6.45 -8.40
CA ALA A 7 -15.27 5.77 -7.49
C ALA A 7 -13.91 6.48 -7.40
N VAL A 8 -13.22 6.24 -6.29
CA VAL A 8 -11.83 6.62 -6.06
C VAL A 8 -11.01 5.38 -5.75
N VAL A 9 -9.78 5.31 -6.24
CA VAL A 9 -8.81 4.28 -5.87
C VAL A 9 -7.61 4.96 -5.26
N LEU A 10 -7.23 4.53 -4.07
CA LEU A 10 -6.22 5.19 -3.25
C LEU A 10 -5.03 4.26 -3.05
N ASP A 11 -3.83 4.82 -3.19
CA ASP A 11 -2.65 4.18 -2.66
C ASP A 11 -2.69 4.12 -1.12
N LEU A 12 -1.90 3.23 -0.51
CA LEU A 12 -1.85 3.04 0.94
C LEU A 12 -0.70 3.83 1.58
N PHE A 13 0.54 3.41 1.34
CA PHE A 13 1.73 3.93 2.03
C PHE A 13 2.26 5.20 1.37
N GLY A 14 2.25 6.31 2.10
CA GLY A 14 2.55 7.62 1.54
C GLY A 14 1.29 8.41 1.18
N THR A 15 0.11 7.76 1.25
CA THR A 15 -1.17 8.36 0.88
C THR A 15 -2.16 8.32 2.06
N LEU A 16 -2.64 7.13 2.43
CA LEU A 16 -3.58 6.93 3.54
C LEU A 16 -2.87 6.79 4.89
N VAL A 17 -1.76 6.07 4.92
CA VAL A 17 -0.89 5.93 6.08
C VAL A 17 0.49 6.48 5.76
N GLY A 18 1.29 6.79 6.78
CA GLY A 18 2.66 7.23 6.59
C GLY A 18 3.50 6.16 5.90
N ALA A 19 4.23 6.52 4.84
CA ALA A 19 5.27 5.65 4.31
C ALA A 19 6.37 5.47 5.39
N PRO A 20 6.86 4.25 5.65
CA PRO A 20 7.78 4.00 6.76
C PRO A 20 9.08 4.81 6.64
N ALA A 21 9.44 5.54 7.68
CA ALA A 21 10.71 6.25 7.74
C ALA A 21 11.85 5.28 8.06
N ALA A 22 13.11 5.74 7.90
CA ALA A 22 14.29 4.93 8.23
C ALA A 22 14.28 4.39 9.67
N ALA A 23 13.81 5.19 10.64
CA ALA A 23 13.69 4.78 12.04
C ALA A 23 12.68 3.63 12.24
N ASP A 24 11.55 3.67 11.53
CA ASP A 24 10.52 2.62 11.61
C ASP A 24 11.03 1.31 11.01
N ARG A 25 11.74 1.39 9.88
CA ARG A 25 12.38 0.22 9.25
C ARG A 25 13.44 -0.41 10.14
N ARG A 26 14.27 0.42 10.79
CA ARG A 26 15.27 -0.05 11.75
C ARG A 26 14.61 -0.71 12.96
N ARG A 27 13.55 -0.12 13.51
CA ARG A 27 12.78 -0.69 14.64
C ARG A 27 12.19 -2.04 14.28
N ALA A 28 11.55 -2.16 13.12
CA ALA A 28 11.00 -3.42 12.61
C ALA A 28 12.11 -4.48 12.45
N SER A 29 13.25 -4.10 11.87
CA SER A 29 14.38 -5.02 11.68
C SER A 29 14.98 -5.49 13.00
N THR A 30 15.11 -4.60 13.99
CA THR A 30 15.56 -4.95 15.35
C THR A 30 14.63 -5.95 16.03
N ARG A 31 13.31 -5.73 15.93
CA ARG A 31 12.30 -6.62 16.52
C ARG A 31 12.37 -8.02 15.92
N LEU A 32 12.43 -8.13 14.60
CA LEU A 32 12.55 -9.40 13.89
C LEU A 32 13.89 -10.09 14.17
N ALA A 33 14.99 -9.34 14.17
CA ALA A 33 16.32 -9.86 14.49
C ALA A 33 16.37 -10.48 15.89
N HIS A 34 15.70 -9.87 16.88
CA HIS A 34 15.57 -10.44 18.21
C HIS A 34 14.83 -11.79 18.22
N ARG A 35 13.76 -11.94 17.42
CA ARG A 35 13.02 -13.22 17.28
C ARG A 35 13.85 -14.30 16.58
N ILE A 36 14.66 -13.90 15.61
CA ILE A 36 15.48 -14.80 14.78
C ILE A 36 16.81 -15.15 15.48
N GLY A 37 17.25 -14.35 16.45
CA GLY A 37 18.60 -14.47 17.01
C GLY A 37 19.69 -14.03 16.01
N SER A 38 19.37 -13.08 15.14
CA SER A 38 20.30 -12.51 14.14
C SER A 38 20.65 -11.06 14.45
N SER A 39 21.48 -10.43 13.61
CA SER A 39 21.68 -8.98 13.69
C SER A 39 20.55 -8.22 12.97
N PRO A 40 20.21 -6.99 13.40
CA PRO A 40 19.29 -6.12 12.67
C PRO A 40 19.76 -5.83 11.24
N GLY A 41 21.08 -5.73 11.02
CA GLY A 41 21.66 -5.50 9.70
C GLY A 41 21.33 -6.61 8.70
N GLN A 42 21.41 -7.87 9.12
CA GLN A 42 21.02 -9.00 8.25
C GLN A 42 19.53 -8.95 7.86
N VAL A 43 18.66 -8.50 8.76
CA VAL A 43 17.23 -8.35 8.47
C VAL A 43 16.98 -7.14 7.57
N GLU A 44 17.71 -6.04 7.75
CA GLU A 44 17.68 -4.89 6.83
C GLU A 44 18.11 -5.31 5.42
N ASP A 45 19.21 -6.07 5.30
CA ASP A 45 19.71 -6.60 4.03
C ASP A 45 18.71 -7.52 3.35
N TYR A 46 18.02 -8.38 4.12
CA TYR A 46 16.91 -9.19 3.62
C TYR A 46 15.85 -8.32 2.97
N PHE A 47 15.34 -7.31 3.67
CA PHE A 47 14.25 -6.48 3.15
C PHE A 47 14.66 -5.69 1.90
N LEU A 48 15.90 -5.20 1.85
CA LEU A 48 16.44 -4.49 0.69
C LEU A 48 16.61 -5.43 -0.52
N SER A 49 17.14 -6.63 -0.29
CA SER A 49 17.49 -7.57 -1.37
C SER A 49 16.30 -8.35 -1.93
N THR A 50 15.19 -8.42 -1.19
CA THR A 50 14.04 -9.29 -1.53
C THR A 50 12.77 -8.50 -1.80
N TRP A 51 12.85 -7.20 -2.11
CA TRP A 51 11.67 -6.37 -2.35
C TRP A 51 10.72 -7.04 -3.36
N THR A 52 11.19 -7.39 -4.55
CA THR A 52 10.35 -8.00 -5.59
C THR A 52 9.66 -9.27 -5.12
N THR A 53 10.41 -10.23 -4.58
CA THR A 53 9.91 -11.52 -4.08
C THR A 53 8.81 -11.38 -3.02
N ARG A 54 8.86 -10.32 -2.20
CA ARG A 54 7.87 -10.09 -1.14
C ARG A 54 6.60 -9.39 -1.62
N HIS A 55 6.62 -8.77 -2.79
CA HIS A 55 5.51 -7.95 -3.30
C HIS A 55 4.88 -8.52 -4.58
N ASP A 56 5.58 -9.36 -5.34
CA ASP A 56 5.12 -9.88 -6.65
C ASP A 56 4.22 -11.12 -6.59
N GLY A 57 3.91 -11.58 -5.38
CA GLY A 57 3.09 -12.76 -5.11
C GLY A 57 3.86 -14.07 -4.97
N THR A 58 5.19 -14.04 -4.98
CA THR A 58 6.00 -15.22 -4.64
C THR A 58 5.80 -15.65 -3.18
N LEU A 59 5.57 -14.69 -2.27
CA LEU A 59 5.35 -14.93 -0.84
C LEU A 59 3.99 -14.34 -0.41
N PRO A 60 2.85 -14.98 -0.77
CA PRO A 60 1.53 -14.38 -0.61
C PRO A 60 0.95 -14.48 0.82
N THR A 61 1.57 -15.26 1.71
CA THR A 61 1.11 -15.46 3.09
C THR A 61 2.20 -15.07 4.09
N VAL A 62 1.80 -14.69 5.31
CA VAL A 62 2.74 -14.30 6.36
C VAL A 62 3.64 -15.48 6.74
N SER A 63 3.11 -16.71 6.79
CA SER A 63 3.90 -17.92 7.04
C SER A 63 4.98 -18.12 5.97
N ALA A 64 4.64 -17.99 4.68
CA ALA A 64 5.63 -18.10 3.59
C ALA A 64 6.70 -17.01 3.68
N LEU A 65 6.31 -15.77 4.01
CA LEU A 65 7.23 -14.67 4.22
C LEU A 65 8.18 -14.91 5.40
N ALA A 66 7.66 -15.42 6.52
CA ALA A 66 8.44 -15.74 7.72
C ALA A 66 9.44 -16.87 7.46
N GLU A 67 9.00 -17.97 6.85
CA GLU A 67 9.87 -19.08 6.46
C GLU A 67 10.97 -18.65 5.50
N HIS A 68 10.64 -17.77 4.55
CA HIS A 68 11.63 -17.23 3.62
C HIS A 68 12.66 -16.36 4.33
N LEU A 69 12.24 -15.48 5.24
CA LEU A 69 13.15 -14.67 6.06
C LEU A 69 14.07 -15.54 6.93
N VAL A 70 13.52 -16.52 7.66
CA VAL A 70 14.30 -17.44 8.51
C VAL A 70 15.35 -18.20 7.70
N ARG A 71 14.96 -18.72 6.52
CA ARG A 71 15.88 -19.41 5.62
C ARG A 71 16.95 -18.49 5.04
N TRP A 72 16.57 -17.29 4.60
CA TRP A 72 17.49 -16.33 3.99
C TRP A 72 18.58 -15.89 4.97
N VAL A 73 18.21 -15.65 6.23
CA VAL A 73 19.17 -15.28 7.30
C VAL A 73 20.03 -16.46 7.75
N GLY A 74 19.68 -17.70 7.37
CA GLY A 74 20.40 -18.91 7.76
C GLY A 74 20.06 -19.43 9.16
N ALA A 75 18.91 -19.03 9.71
CA ALA A 75 18.49 -19.34 11.08
C ALA A 75 17.50 -20.52 11.14
N SER A 76 17.76 -21.61 10.40
CA SER A 76 16.80 -22.70 10.15
C SER A 76 16.29 -23.46 11.39
N ALA A 77 16.87 -23.24 12.56
CA ALA A 77 16.41 -23.81 13.83
C ALA A 77 15.32 -22.95 14.52
N VAL A 78 15.09 -21.72 14.05
CA VAL A 78 14.07 -20.81 14.57
C VAL A 78 12.70 -21.22 14.07
N ASP A 79 11.72 -21.20 14.97
CA ASP A 79 10.32 -21.38 14.63
C ASP A 79 9.81 -20.18 13.82
N ALA A 80 9.40 -20.45 12.58
CA ALA A 80 8.90 -19.43 11.67
C ALA A 80 7.59 -18.79 12.15
N ASP A 81 6.79 -19.48 12.99
CA ASP A 81 5.54 -18.93 13.50
C ASP A 81 5.78 -17.77 14.47
N LEU A 82 6.86 -17.80 15.27
CA LEU A 82 7.26 -16.67 16.12
C LEU A 82 7.66 -15.43 15.29
N VAL A 83 8.23 -15.66 14.11
CA VAL A 83 8.59 -14.59 13.17
C VAL A 83 7.35 -14.09 12.45
N ALA A 84 6.41 -14.97 12.10
CA ALA A 84 5.13 -14.61 11.52
C ALA A 84 4.30 -13.71 12.46
N ASP A 85 4.25 -14.04 13.75
CA ASP A 85 3.55 -13.21 14.75
C ASP A 85 4.19 -11.82 14.90
N GLU A 86 5.52 -11.73 14.86
CA GLU A 86 6.21 -10.45 14.89
C GLU A 86 5.97 -9.63 13.62
N LEU A 87 5.91 -10.28 12.45
CA LEU A 87 5.52 -9.65 11.18
C LEU A 87 4.09 -9.10 11.25
N ARG A 88 3.13 -9.86 11.79
CA ARG A 88 1.74 -9.38 11.99
C ARG A 88 1.71 -8.16 12.89
N ALA A 89 2.43 -8.19 14.02
CA ALA A 89 2.49 -7.05 14.92
C ALA A 89 3.05 -5.80 14.21
N ILE A 90 4.13 -5.95 13.43
CA ILE A 90 4.67 -4.86 12.59
C ILE A 90 3.67 -4.40 11.53
N GLY A 91 2.91 -5.31 10.92
CA GLY A 91 1.89 -5.00 9.93
C GLY A 91 0.76 -4.17 10.52
N SER A 92 0.24 -4.58 11.67
CA SER A 92 -0.78 -3.83 12.42
C SER A 92 -0.29 -2.45 12.83
N ASP A 93 0.94 -2.32 13.32
CA ASP A 93 1.54 -1.03 13.71
C ASP A 93 1.65 -0.05 12.52
N ARG A 94 1.71 -0.57 11.29
CA ARG A 94 1.81 0.21 10.05
C ARG A 94 0.46 0.65 9.48
N LEU A 95 -0.63 0.02 9.90
CA LEU A 95 -2.00 0.29 9.39
C LEU A 95 -2.76 1.28 10.28
N VAL A 96 -2.05 2.31 10.75
CA VAL A 96 -2.60 3.38 11.58
C VAL A 96 -2.72 4.65 10.73
N ALA A 97 -3.95 5.12 10.53
CA ALA A 97 -4.24 6.35 9.81
C ALA A 97 -4.62 7.48 10.77
N ASP A 98 -4.29 8.71 10.39
CA ASP A 98 -4.72 9.90 11.11
C ASP A 98 -6.25 10.05 11.04
N GLU A 99 -6.84 10.63 12.08
CA GLU A 99 -8.30 10.84 12.14
C GLU A 99 -8.82 11.64 10.93
N SER A 100 -8.03 12.61 10.43
CA SER A 100 -8.38 13.39 9.24
C SER A 100 -8.48 12.54 7.97
N VAL A 101 -7.69 11.46 7.85
CA VAL A 101 -7.78 10.51 6.74
C VAL A 101 -9.05 9.69 6.85
N VAL A 102 -9.36 9.18 8.05
CA VAL A 102 -10.61 8.45 8.31
C VAL A 102 -11.82 9.32 7.95
N GLN A 103 -11.85 10.57 8.41
CA GLN A 103 -12.90 11.53 8.06
C GLN A 103 -12.98 11.80 6.55
N THR A 104 -11.84 11.85 5.86
CA THR A 104 -11.78 12.02 4.39
C THR A 104 -12.45 10.84 3.68
N LEU A 105 -12.19 9.60 4.10
CA LEU A 105 -12.84 8.42 3.53
C LEU A 105 -14.35 8.42 3.78
N VAL A 106 -14.78 8.79 4.99
CA VAL A 106 -16.20 8.97 5.32
C VAL A 106 -16.87 9.97 4.38
N LEU A 107 -16.24 11.13 4.14
CA LEU A 107 -16.77 12.15 3.23
C LEU A 107 -16.88 11.64 1.79
N LEU A 108 -15.87 10.93 1.29
CA LEU A 108 -15.91 10.33 -0.05
C LEU A 108 -17.08 9.35 -0.21
N ARG A 109 -17.35 8.52 0.81
CA ARG A 109 -18.52 7.64 0.82
C ARG A 109 -19.84 8.42 0.87
N GLN A 110 -19.91 9.48 1.68
CA GLN A 110 -21.11 10.34 1.75
C GLN A 110 -21.41 11.05 0.43
N MET A 111 -20.39 11.29 -0.39
CA MET A 111 -20.55 11.77 -1.78
C MET A 111 -21.07 10.69 -2.75
N GLY A 112 -21.32 9.48 -2.28
CA GLY A 112 -21.80 8.35 -3.10
C GLY A 112 -20.70 7.65 -3.91
N LEU A 113 -19.42 7.93 -3.63
CA LEU A 113 -18.30 7.29 -4.31
C LEU A 113 -18.00 5.94 -3.68
N LYS A 114 -17.70 4.94 -4.53
CA LYS A 114 -17.02 3.73 -4.07
C LYS A 114 -15.55 4.04 -3.77
N VAL A 115 -15.01 3.45 -2.71
CA VAL A 115 -13.63 3.66 -2.27
C VAL A 115 -12.86 2.35 -2.45
N GLY A 116 -11.81 2.39 -3.25
CA GLY A 116 -10.86 1.30 -3.44
C GLY A 116 -9.48 1.60 -2.87
N VAL A 117 -8.74 0.56 -2.49
CA VAL A 117 -7.32 0.63 -2.17
C VAL A 117 -6.54 -0.27 -3.14
N LEU A 118 -5.45 0.25 -3.70
CA LEU A 118 -4.51 -0.50 -4.53
C LEU A 118 -3.11 -0.27 -3.97
N SER A 119 -2.41 -1.30 -3.53
CA SER A 119 -1.08 -1.11 -2.92
C SER A 119 -0.09 -2.21 -3.27
N ASP A 120 1.14 -1.80 -3.56
CA ASP A 120 2.27 -2.71 -3.47
C ASP A 120 2.58 -2.97 -2.00
N ALA A 121 2.16 -4.13 -1.51
CA ALA A 121 2.19 -4.47 -0.10
C ALA A 121 2.63 -5.91 0.09
N THR A 122 3.17 -6.19 1.28
CA THR A 122 3.60 -7.52 1.72
C THR A 122 2.47 -8.29 2.39
N ALA A 123 2.67 -9.60 2.57
CA ALA A 123 1.65 -10.49 3.10
C ALA A 123 1.10 -10.08 4.48
N GLU A 124 1.95 -9.57 5.38
CA GLU A 124 1.51 -9.12 6.71
C GLU A 124 0.61 -7.89 6.64
N ILE A 125 0.82 -7.00 5.67
CA ILE A 125 -0.08 -5.86 5.45
C ILE A 125 -1.42 -6.34 4.92
N SER A 126 -1.41 -7.25 3.95
CA SER A 126 -2.63 -7.82 3.38
C SER A 126 -3.43 -8.60 4.42
N GLU A 127 -2.78 -9.34 5.32
CA GLU A 127 -3.44 -10.13 6.36
C GLU A 127 -4.02 -9.26 7.48
N CYS A 128 -3.29 -8.22 7.91
CA CYS A 128 -3.76 -7.30 8.95
C CYS A 128 -4.84 -6.30 8.47
N TRP A 129 -5.05 -6.15 7.16
CA TRP A 129 -5.94 -5.15 6.56
C TRP A 129 -7.35 -5.14 7.18
N GLU A 130 -7.99 -6.30 7.29
CA GLU A 130 -9.39 -6.43 7.76
C GLU A 130 -9.59 -5.93 9.20
N THR A 131 -8.52 -5.88 10.00
CA THR A 131 -8.56 -5.38 11.38
C THR A 131 -8.17 -3.91 11.52
N SER A 132 -7.82 -3.24 10.41
CA SER A 132 -7.43 -1.83 10.40
C SER A 132 -8.62 -0.88 10.54
N CYS A 133 -8.35 0.36 10.94
CA CYS A 133 -9.38 1.42 10.97
C CYS A 133 -9.86 1.85 9.57
N LEU A 134 -9.17 1.43 8.51
CA LEU A 134 -9.46 1.81 7.13
C LEU A 134 -10.43 0.82 6.45
N ALA A 135 -10.32 -0.47 6.75
CA ALA A 135 -11.10 -1.51 6.08
C ALA A 135 -12.62 -1.27 6.07
N PRO A 136 -13.27 -0.83 7.17
CA PRO A 136 -14.71 -0.57 7.17
C PRO A 136 -15.17 0.58 6.24
N LEU A 137 -14.23 1.39 5.74
CA LEU A 137 -14.50 2.55 4.89
C LEU A 137 -14.15 2.30 3.41
N VAL A 138 -13.65 1.12 3.08
CA VAL A 138 -13.15 0.74 1.76
C VAL A 138 -14.02 -0.39 1.20
N ASP A 139 -14.55 -0.22 0.00
CA ASP A 139 -15.40 -1.23 -0.67
C ASP A 139 -14.58 -2.37 -1.28
N ALA A 140 -13.33 -2.11 -1.66
CA ALA A 140 -12.41 -3.11 -2.16
C ALA A 140 -10.95 -2.74 -1.93
N ALA A 141 -10.11 -3.70 -1.53
CA ALA A 141 -8.66 -3.54 -1.52
C ALA A 141 -8.01 -4.57 -2.44
N VAL A 142 -6.91 -4.20 -3.11
CA VAL A 142 -6.06 -5.09 -3.91
C VAL A 142 -4.60 -4.89 -3.47
N PHE A 143 -3.96 -5.97 -3.02
CA PHE A 143 -2.57 -5.98 -2.58
C PHE A 143 -1.71 -6.81 -3.53
N SER A 144 -0.55 -6.27 -3.91
CA SER A 144 0.35 -6.90 -4.89
C SER A 144 0.76 -8.32 -4.52
N CYS A 145 1.04 -8.58 -3.23
CA CYS A 145 1.47 -9.90 -2.75
C CYS A 145 0.40 -10.99 -2.94
N THR A 146 -0.87 -10.65 -3.05
CA THR A 146 -1.93 -11.63 -3.33
C THR A 146 -2.38 -11.59 -4.79
N ALA A 147 -2.15 -10.48 -5.49
CA ALA A 147 -2.51 -10.30 -6.88
C ALA A 147 -1.47 -10.83 -7.89
N GLY A 148 -0.24 -11.15 -7.46
CA GLY A 148 0.77 -11.75 -8.33
C GLY A 148 1.43 -10.77 -9.31
N ALA A 149 1.41 -9.47 -8.99
CA ALA A 149 1.96 -8.40 -9.80
C ALA A 149 2.20 -7.16 -8.93
N THR A 150 3.14 -6.29 -9.30
CA THR A 150 3.36 -4.97 -8.68
C THR A 150 2.96 -3.85 -9.61
N LYS A 151 2.69 -2.65 -9.07
CA LYS A 151 2.48 -1.45 -9.89
C LYS A 151 3.74 -1.20 -10.75
N PRO A 152 3.59 -0.71 -12.00
CA PRO A 152 2.38 -0.26 -12.67
C PRO A 152 1.69 -1.34 -13.54
N ASP A 153 1.78 -2.63 -13.20
CA ASP A 153 1.16 -3.69 -14.01
C ASP A 153 -0.36 -3.48 -14.16
N ARG A 154 -0.83 -3.49 -15.41
CA ARG A 154 -2.25 -3.25 -15.77
C ARG A 154 -3.20 -4.19 -15.04
N ARG A 155 -2.77 -5.42 -14.72
CA ARG A 155 -3.58 -6.43 -14.03
C ARG A 155 -4.08 -5.94 -12.67
N LEU A 156 -3.28 -5.15 -11.95
CA LEU A 156 -3.68 -4.57 -10.66
C LEU A 156 -4.83 -3.57 -10.81
N TYR A 157 -4.73 -2.68 -11.79
CA TYR A 157 -5.76 -1.67 -12.07
C TYR A 157 -7.06 -2.30 -12.57
N GLN A 158 -6.96 -3.36 -13.38
CA GLN A 158 -8.13 -4.12 -13.82
C GLN A 158 -8.80 -4.83 -12.63
N ALA A 159 -8.02 -5.47 -11.77
CA ALA A 159 -8.55 -6.18 -10.60
C ALA A 159 -9.33 -5.23 -9.66
N ILE A 160 -8.83 -4.00 -9.42
CA ILE A 160 -9.56 -3.06 -8.57
C ILE A 160 -10.82 -2.49 -9.27
N CYS A 161 -10.79 -2.26 -10.59
CA CYS A 161 -12.00 -1.92 -11.36
C CYS A 161 -13.08 -3.01 -11.22
N GLU A 162 -12.70 -4.28 -11.37
CA GLU A 162 -13.60 -5.42 -11.26
C GLU A 162 -14.20 -5.55 -9.86
N ARG A 163 -13.38 -5.47 -8.80
CA ARG A 163 -13.86 -5.53 -7.41
C ARG A 163 -14.80 -4.37 -7.05
N LEU A 164 -14.53 -3.18 -7.58
CA LEU A 164 -15.40 -2.03 -7.38
C LEU A 164 -16.64 -2.06 -8.28
N GLY A 165 -16.66 -2.88 -9.35
CA GLY A 165 -17.69 -2.81 -10.39
C GLY A 165 -17.77 -1.40 -11.01
N ALA A 166 -16.62 -0.81 -11.30
CA ALA A 166 -16.47 0.54 -11.86
C ALA A 166 -15.58 0.51 -13.12
N THR A 167 -15.92 1.34 -14.10
CA THR A 167 -15.11 1.50 -15.32
C THR A 167 -13.91 2.40 -15.04
N ALA A 168 -12.74 2.10 -15.61
CA ALA A 168 -11.53 2.88 -15.35
C ALA A 168 -11.71 4.39 -15.58
N ASN A 169 -12.43 4.79 -16.64
CA ASN A 169 -12.69 6.20 -16.97
C ASN A 169 -13.62 6.95 -16.00
N SER A 170 -14.24 6.25 -15.04
CA SER A 170 -15.06 6.82 -13.95
C SER A 170 -14.36 6.74 -12.59
N ILE A 171 -13.06 6.40 -12.57
CA ILE A 171 -12.23 6.30 -11.36
C ILE A 171 -11.23 7.44 -11.33
N VAL A 172 -11.14 8.11 -10.18
CA VAL A 172 -9.98 8.93 -9.82
C VAL A 172 -9.01 8.08 -9.01
N TYR A 173 -7.81 7.88 -9.53
CA TYR A 173 -6.72 7.26 -8.79
C TYR A 173 -5.93 8.35 -8.07
N CYS A 174 -5.70 8.20 -6.76
CA CYS A 174 -4.91 9.16 -5.98
C CYS A 174 -3.78 8.43 -5.23
N GLY A 175 -2.55 8.89 -5.46
CA GLY A 175 -1.37 8.28 -4.85
C GLY A 175 -0.16 9.22 -4.85
N ASP A 176 0.88 8.86 -4.11
CA ASP A 176 2.03 9.73 -3.88
C ASP A 176 3.01 9.74 -5.08
N GLY A 177 2.96 8.69 -5.92
CA GLY A 177 3.81 8.48 -7.09
C GLY A 177 4.75 7.27 -7.00
N GLY A 178 4.78 6.55 -5.88
CA GLY A 178 5.55 5.32 -5.72
C GLY A 178 5.13 4.23 -6.73
N GLY A 179 6.07 3.37 -7.12
CA GLY A 179 5.81 2.26 -8.04
C GLY A 179 5.36 2.67 -9.45
N ASN A 180 5.64 3.92 -9.86
CA ASN A 180 5.14 4.53 -11.10
C ASN A 180 3.60 4.48 -11.22
N GLU A 181 2.91 4.53 -10.08
CA GLU A 181 1.50 4.21 -10.01
C GLU A 181 0.58 5.20 -10.72
N LEU A 182 0.98 6.48 -10.81
CA LEU A 182 0.19 7.53 -11.44
C LEU A 182 0.18 7.36 -12.95
N CYS A 183 1.33 7.02 -13.55
CA CYS A 183 1.41 6.65 -14.96
C CYS A 183 0.63 5.35 -15.21
N GLY A 184 0.79 4.33 -14.36
CA GLY A 184 0.05 3.08 -14.49
C GLY A 184 -1.48 3.27 -14.46
N ALA A 185 -1.97 4.11 -13.54
CA ALA A 185 -3.38 4.44 -13.45
C ALA A 185 -3.87 5.20 -14.69
N HIS A 186 -3.09 6.18 -15.15
CA HIS A 186 -3.38 6.92 -16.38
C HIS A 186 -3.46 5.99 -17.59
N ASP A 187 -2.48 5.09 -17.75
CA ASP A 187 -2.41 4.15 -18.88
C ASP A 187 -3.51 3.08 -18.82
N ALA A 188 -4.01 2.76 -17.62
CA ALA A 188 -5.20 1.94 -17.42
C ALA A 188 -6.52 2.68 -17.75
N GLY A 189 -6.47 3.98 -18.07
CA GLY A 189 -7.62 4.79 -18.42
C GLY A 189 -8.30 5.48 -17.23
N MET A 190 -7.67 5.49 -16.05
CA MET A 190 -8.14 6.21 -14.87
C MET A 190 -7.70 7.67 -14.89
N GLN A 191 -8.40 8.52 -14.14
CA GLN A 191 -7.91 9.87 -13.88
C GLN A 191 -6.90 9.84 -12.72
N ALA A 192 -5.61 9.90 -13.04
CA ALA A 192 -4.54 9.95 -12.04
C ALA A 192 -4.39 11.35 -11.41
N LEU A 193 -4.27 11.37 -10.09
CA LEU A 193 -4.06 12.55 -9.26
C LEU A 193 -2.91 12.27 -8.29
N GLY A 194 -1.86 13.09 -8.32
CA GLY A 194 -0.79 13.00 -7.34
C GLY A 194 -1.22 13.56 -5.98
N VAL A 195 -0.65 13.06 -4.90
CA VAL A 195 -0.67 13.70 -3.59
C VAL A 195 0.74 13.89 -3.06
N VAL A 196 0.96 14.84 -2.15
CA VAL A 196 2.24 14.94 -1.43
C VAL A 196 2.34 13.79 -0.44
N ARG A 197 3.47 13.09 -0.45
CA ARG A 197 3.75 11.90 0.37
C ARG A 197 3.60 12.20 1.87
N ARG A 198 2.85 11.34 2.57
CA ARG A 198 2.78 11.25 4.03
C ARG A 198 3.93 10.38 4.56
N GLY A 199 4.56 10.77 5.67
CA GLY A 199 5.68 10.04 6.29
C GLY A 199 6.96 10.88 6.44
N GLY A 200 6.98 12.11 5.91
CA GLY A 200 8.11 13.03 6.07
C GLY A 200 9.19 12.90 4.98
N PRO A 201 10.29 13.67 5.07
CA PRO A 201 11.32 13.74 4.03
C PRO A 201 12.11 12.44 3.85
N ASP A 202 12.24 11.62 4.90
CA ASP A 202 12.97 10.35 4.88
C ASP A 202 12.06 9.14 4.63
N ALA A 203 10.83 9.39 4.19
CA ALA A 203 9.86 8.36 3.86
C ALA A 203 10.37 7.51 2.68
N LEU A 204 10.22 6.20 2.82
CA LEU A 204 10.63 5.26 1.79
C LEU A 204 9.78 5.41 0.53
N VAL A 205 10.43 5.43 -0.63
CA VAL A 205 9.79 5.35 -1.94
C VAL A 205 10.57 4.43 -2.85
N PHE A 206 9.86 3.60 -3.60
CA PHE A 206 10.44 2.72 -4.62
C PHE A 206 9.85 3.05 -5.99
N GLY A 207 10.70 3.07 -7.03
CA GLY A 207 10.24 3.19 -8.42
C GLY A 207 9.53 4.51 -8.75
N GLU A 208 9.76 5.59 -8.00
CA GLU A 208 9.19 6.91 -8.28
C GLU A 208 9.65 7.41 -9.65
N LYS A 209 8.71 7.90 -10.43
CA LYS A 209 8.97 8.59 -11.70
C LYS A 209 8.32 9.96 -11.65
N GLU A 210 8.86 10.87 -12.45
CA GLU A 210 8.32 12.23 -12.56
C GLU A 210 6.86 12.19 -13.04
N TRP A 211 5.98 12.84 -12.30
CA TRP A 211 4.57 13.00 -12.63
C TRP A 211 4.24 14.47 -12.89
N ASN A 212 3.83 14.76 -14.13
CA ASN A 212 3.54 16.12 -14.59
C ASN A 212 2.03 16.45 -14.58
N GLY A 213 1.19 15.55 -14.08
CA GLY A 213 -0.26 15.77 -13.98
C GLY A 213 -0.67 16.55 -12.73
N ALA A 214 -1.99 16.64 -12.52
CA ALA A 214 -2.55 17.32 -11.35
C ALA A 214 -2.05 16.71 -10.03
N ARG A 215 -1.90 17.56 -9.01
CA ARG A 215 -1.47 17.17 -7.66
C ARG A 215 -2.23 17.96 -6.60
N ILE A 216 -2.61 17.30 -5.50
CA ILE A 216 -3.13 17.92 -4.28
C ILE A 216 -2.08 17.88 -3.16
N SER A 217 -2.15 18.83 -2.24
CA SER A 217 -1.15 18.95 -1.17
C SER A 217 -1.29 17.91 -0.06
N ARG A 218 -2.46 17.27 0.07
CA ARG A 218 -2.77 16.25 1.07
C ARG A 218 -4.09 15.55 0.71
N ILE A 219 -4.27 14.32 1.17
CA ILE A 219 -5.42 13.48 0.79
C ILE A 219 -6.77 14.10 1.22
N GLU A 220 -6.77 14.90 2.29
CA GLU A 220 -7.94 15.62 2.81
C GLU A 220 -8.51 16.64 1.80
N ARG A 221 -7.80 16.95 0.72
CA ARG A 221 -8.29 17.79 -0.38
C ARG A 221 -9.02 17.00 -1.48
N LEU A 222 -8.96 15.67 -1.45
CA LEU A 222 -9.56 14.81 -2.47
C LEU A 222 -11.08 15.00 -2.62
N PRO A 223 -11.89 15.11 -1.54
CA PRO A 223 -13.33 15.36 -1.68
C PRO A 223 -13.62 16.64 -2.48
N THR A 224 -12.91 17.74 -2.18
CA THR A 224 -13.06 19.01 -2.91
C THR A 224 -12.63 18.87 -4.37
N TYR A 225 -11.54 18.14 -4.64
CA TYR A 225 -11.08 17.89 -6.00
C TYR A 225 -12.13 17.10 -6.78
N VAL A 226 -12.65 15.99 -6.24
CA VAL A 226 -13.65 15.16 -6.93
C VAL A 226 -14.94 15.95 -7.17
N ALA A 227 -15.38 16.76 -6.20
CA ALA A 227 -16.55 17.61 -6.36
C ALA A 227 -16.42 18.63 -7.50
N SER A 228 -15.20 19.05 -7.86
CA SER A 228 -14.97 19.96 -9.00
C SER A 228 -15.00 19.30 -10.38
N LEU A 229 -15.13 17.97 -10.44
CA LEU A 229 -15.19 17.19 -11.69
C LEU A 229 -16.63 16.87 -12.13
N VAL A 230 -17.60 17.16 -11.27
CA VAL A 230 -19.04 16.97 -11.48
C VAL A 230 -19.67 18.29 -11.88
#